data_AF-A0A1Q7SHJ9-F1
#
_entry.id   AF-A0A1Q7SHJ9-F1
#
_cell.length_a   1.000
_cell.length_b   1.000
_cell.length_c   1.000
_cell.angle_alpha   90.00
_cell.angle_beta   90.00
_cell.angle_gamma   90.00
#
_symmetry.space_group_name_H-M   'P 1'
#
loop_
_entity.id
_entity.type
_entity.pdbx_description
1 polymer ?
#
loop_
_entity_poly.entity_id
_entity_poly.type
_entity_poly.pdbx_seq_one_letter_code
_entity_poly.pdbx_strand_id
1 'polypeptide(L)'
;MTARVHAEIETYARELGWVLDQVCAALDGLTAAQLTWRPATEASNSLAAVAGHVLGSTRVYALGFGCGREVERDRAAEFAVSGADAVALIAAVQQLSREISAALATLGPSELDRRFVPPQALWGTGPPHEISRRDALVESIRHAALHLGELRLTRDLAVRSA
;
A
#
# COMPACT_ATOMS: atom_id res chain seq x y z
N MET A 1 -14.43 10.66 -25.97
CA MET A 1 -14.32 10.66 -24.50
C MET A 1 -13.48 9.51 -23.94
N THR A 2 -13.22 8.44 -24.70
CA THR A 2 -12.46 7.24 -24.27
C THR A 2 -10.96 7.47 -24.01
N ALA A 3 -10.29 8.33 -24.80
CA ALA A 3 -8.85 8.60 -24.64
C ALA A 3 -8.48 9.29 -23.30
N ARG A 4 -9.36 10.16 -22.78
CA ARG A 4 -9.10 10.93 -21.55
C ARG A 4 -9.21 10.07 -20.29
N VAL A 5 -10.03 9.01 -20.31
CA VAL A 5 -10.20 8.12 -19.15
C VAL A 5 -9.14 7.01 -19.13
N HIS A 6 -8.59 6.61 -20.28
CA HIS A 6 -7.35 5.82 -20.31
C HIS A 6 -6.21 6.57 -19.61
N ALA A 7 -6.09 7.88 -19.83
CA ALA A 7 -5.08 8.71 -19.16
C ALA A 7 -5.26 8.81 -17.64
N GLU A 8 -6.48 8.66 -17.12
CA GLU A 8 -6.75 8.64 -15.66
C GLU A 8 -6.26 7.32 -15.03
N ILE A 9 -6.58 6.18 -15.63
CA ILE A 9 -6.11 4.86 -15.16
C ILE A 9 -4.58 4.76 -15.24
N GLU A 10 -3.99 5.24 -16.34
CA GLU A 10 -2.53 5.34 -16.49
C GLU A 10 -1.90 6.25 -15.41
N THR A 11 -2.61 7.30 -15.01
CA THR A 11 -2.18 8.17 -13.91
C THR A 11 -2.18 7.40 -12.59
N TYR A 12 -3.24 6.63 -12.27
CA TYR A 12 -3.24 5.80 -11.06
C TYR A 12 -2.09 4.79 -11.04
N ALA A 13 -1.85 4.11 -12.16
CA ALA A 13 -0.76 3.16 -12.28
C ALA A 13 0.61 3.84 -12.05
N ARG A 14 0.83 5.00 -12.67
CA ARG A 14 2.08 5.76 -12.53
C ARG A 14 2.28 6.27 -11.11
N GLU A 15 1.29 6.94 -10.53
CA GLU A 15 1.44 7.55 -9.21
C GLU A 15 1.58 6.49 -8.11
N LEU A 16 0.76 5.43 -8.14
CA LEU A 16 0.88 4.34 -7.17
C LEU A 16 2.18 3.56 -7.36
N GLY A 17 2.56 3.26 -8.61
CA GLY A 17 3.82 2.61 -8.94
C GLY A 17 5.02 3.39 -8.39
N TRP A 18 5.05 4.71 -8.59
CA TRP A 18 6.09 5.55 -8.03
C TRP A 18 6.15 5.48 -6.51
N VAL A 19 5.02 5.55 -5.81
CA VAL A 19 4.99 5.44 -4.33
C VAL A 19 5.55 4.08 -3.88
N LEU A 20 5.17 2.98 -4.53
CA LEU A 20 5.65 1.63 -4.18
C LEU A 20 7.15 1.46 -4.47
N ASP A 21 7.67 2.06 -5.54
CA ASP A 21 9.10 2.08 -5.82
C ASP A 21 9.87 2.87 -4.73
N GLN A 22 9.30 3.99 -4.27
CA GLN A 22 9.87 4.76 -3.16
C GLN A 22 9.82 4.01 -1.82
N VAL A 23 8.79 3.18 -1.59
CA VAL A 23 8.75 2.26 -0.45
C VAL A 23 9.89 1.25 -0.55
N CYS A 24 10.14 0.67 -1.72
CA CYS A 24 11.28 -0.23 -1.93
C CYS A 24 12.61 0.46 -1.61
N ALA A 25 12.82 1.69 -2.12
CA ALA A 25 14.01 2.47 -1.84
C ALA A 25 14.19 2.79 -0.34
N ALA A 26 13.10 3.02 0.39
CA ALA A 26 13.13 3.27 1.83
C ALA A 26 13.47 2.01 2.65
N LEU A 27 13.34 0.81 2.09
CA LEU A 27 13.69 -0.46 2.73
C LEU A 27 15.09 -0.95 2.36
N ASP A 28 15.60 -0.51 1.21
CA ASP A 28 16.85 -1.02 0.64
C ASP A 28 18.05 -0.81 1.56
N GLY A 29 18.91 -1.84 1.65
CA GLY A 29 20.11 -1.86 2.46
C GLY A 29 19.92 -1.91 3.98
N LEU A 30 18.68 -2.02 4.48
CA LEU A 30 18.44 -2.11 5.93
C LEU A 30 18.70 -3.51 6.47
N THR A 31 19.33 -3.57 7.65
CA THR A 31 19.46 -4.80 8.43
C THR A 31 18.16 -5.18 9.13
N ALA A 32 18.02 -6.45 9.53
CA ALA A 32 16.88 -6.91 10.33
C ALA A 32 16.69 -6.10 11.63
N ALA A 33 17.79 -5.70 12.27
CA ALA A 33 17.76 -4.86 13.47
C ALA A 33 17.17 -3.47 13.18
N GLN A 34 17.58 -2.83 12.08
CA GLN A 34 17.04 -1.53 11.68
C GLN A 34 15.57 -1.64 11.23
N LEU A 35 15.17 -2.70 10.54
CA LEU A 35 13.79 -2.92 10.12
C LEU A 35 12.81 -3.08 11.29
N THR A 36 13.28 -3.70 12.37
CA THR A 36 12.49 -3.96 13.59
C THR A 36 12.65 -2.86 14.64
N TRP A 37 13.62 -1.96 14.46
CA TRP A 37 13.77 -0.77 15.28
C TRP A 37 12.54 0.14 15.16
N ARG A 38 12.19 0.78 16.27
CA ARG A 38 11.14 1.81 16.34
C ARG A 38 11.56 2.92 17.30
N PRO A 39 11.07 4.15 17.11
CA PRO A 39 11.22 5.22 18.09
C PRO A 39 10.77 4.78 19.49
N ALA A 40 11.35 5.39 20.53
CA ALA A 40 10.98 5.11 21.93
C ALA A 40 9.67 5.81 22.32
N THR A 41 8.61 5.55 21.57
CA THR A 41 7.24 5.98 21.87
C THR A 41 6.31 4.78 21.75
N GLU A 42 5.32 4.69 22.63
CA GLU A 42 4.40 3.54 22.66
C GLU A 42 3.57 3.39 21.37
N ALA A 43 3.35 4.49 20.66
CA ALA A 43 2.53 4.54 19.45
C ALA A 43 3.30 4.33 18.14
N SER A 44 4.64 4.32 18.16
CA SER A 44 5.42 4.22 16.93
C SER A 44 5.54 2.80 16.40
N ASN A 45 5.47 2.69 15.08
CA ASN A 45 5.70 1.44 14.36
C ASN A 45 7.15 1.33 13.91
N SER A 46 7.59 0.09 13.68
CA SER A 46 8.85 -0.19 12.99
C SER A 46 8.67 -0.08 11.47
N LEU A 47 9.77 0.03 10.74
CA LEU A 47 9.77 0.02 9.26
C LEU A 47 9.08 -1.23 8.70
N ALA A 48 9.34 -2.39 9.31
CA ALA A 48 8.72 -3.65 8.92
C ALA A 48 7.20 -3.63 9.09
N ALA A 49 6.69 -3.10 10.20
CA ALA A 49 5.25 -3.00 10.46
C ALA A 49 4.58 -2.00 9.50
N VAL A 50 5.19 -0.84 9.24
CA VAL A 50 4.65 0.13 8.29
C VAL A 50 4.65 -0.43 6.86
N ALA A 51 5.71 -1.11 6.44
CA ALA A 51 5.75 -1.75 5.12
C ALA A 51 4.71 -2.88 4.98
N GLY A 52 4.52 -3.70 6.01
CA GLY A 52 3.45 -4.70 6.06
C GLY A 52 2.07 -4.08 5.93
N HIS A 53 1.84 -2.95 6.63
CA HIS A 53 0.59 -2.21 6.52
C HIS A 53 0.37 -1.60 5.14
N VAL A 54 1.40 -1.04 4.50
CA VAL A 54 1.31 -0.55 3.11
C VAL A 54 0.93 -1.70 2.16
N LEU A 55 1.57 -2.87 2.27
CA LEU A 55 1.22 -4.04 1.47
C LEU A 55 -0.25 -4.47 1.65
N GLY A 56 -0.72 -4.59 2.89
CA GLY A 56 -2.09 -5.02 3.18
C GLY A 56 -3.13 -3.99 2.73
N SER A 57 -2.90 -2.72 3.06
CA SER A 57 -3.81 -1.62 2.69
C SER A 57 -3.88 -1.42 1.18
N THR A 58 -2.74 -1.35 0.47
CA THR A 58 -2.69 -1.20 -0.98
C THR A 58 -3.29 -2.41 -1.71
N ARG A 59 -3.08 -3.64 -1.22
CA ARG A 59 -3.75 -4.83 -1.78
C ARG A 59 -5.27 -4.68 -1.74
N VAL A 60 -5.81 -4.27 -0.61
CA VAL A 60 -7.26 -4.11 -0.48
C VAL A 60 -7.80 -2.94 -1.28
N TYR A 61 -7.20 -1.76 -1.17
CA TYR A 61 -7.74 -0.56 -1.81
C TYR A 61 -7.49 -0.53 -3.33
N ALA A 62 -6.30 -0.87 -3.80
CA ALA A 62 -6.00 -0.86 -5.24
C ALA A 62 -6.53 -2.11 -5.94
N LEU A 63 -6.12 -3.32 -5.52
CA LEU A 63 -6.55 -4.55 -6.20
C LEU A 63 -8.00 -4.91 -5.88
N GLY A 64 -8.34 -4.96 -4.59
CA GLY A 64 -9.65 -5.40 -4.14
C GLY A 64 -10.77 -4.45 -4.58
N PHE A 65 -10.73 -3.25 -4.01
CA PHE A 65 -11.77 -2.25 -4.18
C PHE A 65 -11.67 -1.53 -5.54
N GLY A 66 -10.48 -1.04 -5.89
CA GLY A 66 -10.23 -0.28 -7.12
C GLY A 66 -10.37 -1.12 -8.39
N CYS A 67 -9.73 -2.29 -8.43
CA CYS A 67 -9.76 -3.18 -9.60
C CYS A 67 -10.83 -4.28 -9.53
N GLY A 68 -11.56 -4.40 -8.42
CA GLY A 68 -12.61 -5.41 -8.25
C GLY A 68 -12.09 -6.85 -8.17
N ARG A 69 -10.84 -7.05 -7.73
CA ARG A 69 -10.25 -8.39 -7.56
C ARG A 69 -10.65 -9.00 -6.22
N GLU A 70 -10.69 -10.32 -6.16
CA GLU A 70 -10.80 -11.01 -4.89
C GLU A 70 -9.46 -10.97 -4.16
N VAL A 71 -9.48 -10.57 -2.88
CA VAL A 71 -8.29 -10.40 -2.04
C VAL A 71 -8.61 -10.76 -0.60
N GLU A 72 -7.59 -11.17 0.12
CA GLU A 72 -7.65 -11.40 1.57
C GLU A 72 -6.82 -10.34 2.32
N ARG A 73 -7.20 -10.12 3.58
CA ARG A 73 -6.47 -9.22 4.48
C ARG A 73 -6.52 -9.73 5.91
N ASP A 74 -5.34 -9.91 6.49
CA ASP A 74 -5.15 -10.03 7.93
C ASP A 74 -4.49 -8.75 8.46
N ARG A 75 -5.33 -7.83 8.96
CA ARG A 75 -4.85 -6.54 9.47
C ARG A 75 -3.97 -6.70 10.73
N ALA A 76 -4.22 -7.71 11.56
CA ALA A 76 -3.42 -7.90 12.76
C ALA A 76 -2.01 -8.36 12.40
N ALA A 77 -1.90 -9.25 11.41
CA ALA A 77 -0.62 -9.73 10.90
C ALA A 77 0.24 -8.63 10.24
N GLU A 78 -0.37 -7.59 9.66
CA GLU A 78 0.35 -6.44 9.07
C GLU A 78 1.36 -5.79 10.05
N PHE A 79 1.07 -5.82 11.34
CA PHE A 79 1.89 -5.19 12.39
C PHE A 79 2.74 -6.18 13.19
N ALA A 80 2.58 -7.50 12.95
CA ALA A 80 3.21 -8.56 13.75
C ALA A 80 4.54 -9.07 13.16
N VAL A 81 5.27 -8.22 12.41
CA VAL A 81 6.43 -8.68 11.64
C VAL A 81 7.63 -9.03 12.55
N SER A 82 7.85 -10.31 12.75
CA SER A 82 9.07 -10.87 13.38
C SER A 82 10.03 -11.41 12.31
N GLY A 83 11.34 -11.19 12.46
CA GLY A 83 12.33 -11.70 11.51
C GLY A 83 12.29 -11.01 10.14
N ALA A 84 12.09 -9.68 10.14
CA ALA A 84 11.97 -8.89 8.92
C ALA A 84 13.24 -8.97 8.05
N ASP A 85 13.04 -9.22 6.77
CA ASP A 85 14.06 -9.20 5.73
C ASP A 85 13.70 -8.14 4.67
N ALA A 86 14.62 -7.21 4.43
CA ALA A 86 14.43 -6.14 3.45
C ALA A 86 14.19 -6.71 2.05
N VAL A 87 14.92 -7.77 1.67
CA VAL A 87 14.81 -8.37 0.33
C VAL A 87 13.42 -8.98 0.14
N ALA A 88 12.95 -9.75 1.11
CA ALA A 88 11.60 -10.32 1.08
C ALA A 88 10.49 -9.24 1.02
N LEU A 89 10.60 -8.18 1.81
CA LEU A 89 9.63 -7.08 1.80
C LEU A 89 9.63 -6.33 0.46
N ILE A 90 10.81 -6.02 -0.09
CA ILE A 90 10.94 -5.37 -1.40
C ILE A 90 10.33 -6.26 -2.49
N ALA A 91 10.62 -7.56 -2.48
CA ALA A 91 10.05 -8.50 -3.45
C ALA A 91 8.52 -8.54 -3.37
N ALA A 92 7.95 -8.51 -2.16
CA ALA A 92 6.51 -8.46 -1.97
C ALA A 92 5.89 -7.15 -2.50
N VAL A 93 6.53 -6.00 -2.29
CA VAL A 93 6.06 -4.70 -2.80
C VAL A 93 6.11 -4.68 -4.33
N GLN A 94 7.21 -5.15 -4.92
CA GLN A 94 7.34 -5.23 -6.38
C GLN A 94 6.33 -6.19 -7.00
N GLN A 95 6.05 -7.32 -6.35
CA GLN A 95 5.03 -8.27 -6.80
C GLN A 95 3.65 -7.62 -6.79
N LEU A 96 3.28 -6.94 -5.70
CA LEU A 96 2.01 -6.22 -5.61
C LEU A 96 1.89 -5.11 -6.68
N SER A 97 2.97 -4.36 -6.93
CA SER A 97 3.02 -3.33 -7.97
C SER A 97 2.75 -3.90 -9.38
N ARG A 98 3.33 -5.08 -9.70
CA ARG A 98 3.07 -5.78 -10.97
C ARG A 98 1.62 -6.24 -11.09
N GLU A 99 1.06 -6.81 -10.03
CA GLU A 99 -0.34 -7.24 -10.00
C GLU A 99 -1.31 -6.07 -10.21
N ILE A 100 -1.05 -4.93 -9.56
CA ILE A 100 -1.85 -3.71 -9.70
C ILE A 100 -1.77 -3.18 -11.12
N SER A 101 -0.56 -3.08 -11.67
CA SER A 101 -0.35 -2.60 -13.04
C SER A 101 -1.10 -3.48 -14.05
N ALA A 102 -1.05 -4.80 -13.89
CA ALA A 102 -1.77 -5.74 -14.74
C ALA A 102 -3.30 -5.60 -14.59
N ALA A 103 -3.80 -5.43 -13.36
CA ALA A 103 -5.22 -5.26 -13.11
C ALA A 103 -5.76 -3.93 -13.70
N LEU A 104 -5.05 -2.83 -13.49
CA LEU A 104 -5.39 -1.51 -14.03
C LEU A 104 -5.39 -1.50 -15.56
N ALA A 105 -4.45 -2.19 -16.21
CA ALA A 105 -4.42 -2.30 -17.67
C ALA A 105 -5.68 -2.95 -18.28
N THR A 106 -6.44 -3.71 -17.49
CA THR A 106 -7.69 -4.36 -17.92
C THR A 106 -8.96 -3.66 -17.41
N LEU A 107 -8.82 -2.64 -16.56
CA LEU A 107 -9.94 -1.95 -15.95
C LEU A 107 -10.64 -1.06 -17.00
N GLY A 108 -11.93 -1.32 -17.23
CA GLY A 108 -12.73 -0.48 -18.11
C GLY A 108 -12.94 0.93 -17.52
N PRO A 109 -12.71 2.00 -18.29
CA PRO A 109 -13.02 3.38 -17.91
C PRO A 109 -14.37 3.61 -17.20
N SER A 110 -15.43 2.96 -17.68
CA SER A 110 -16.79 3.10 -17.13
C SER A 110 -16.94 2.48 -15.74
N GLU A 111 -16.02 1.61 -15.33
CA GLU A 111 -16.07 0.97 -14.02
C GLU A 111 -15.61 1.90 -12.89
N LEU A 112 -14.86 2.97 -13.18
CA LEU A 112 -14.32 3.87 -12.16
C LEU A 112 -15.41 4.49 -11.29
N ASP A 113 -16.56 4.81 -11.89
CA ASP A 113 -17.72 5.39 -11.21
C ASP A 113 -18.62 4.36 -10.51
N ARG A 114 -18.32 3.06 -10.64
CA ARG A 114 -19.09 2.02 -9.96
C ARG A 114 -18.93 2.17 -8.45
N ARG A 115 -20.05 2.31 -7.76
CA ARG A 115 -20.14 2.47 -6.30
C ARG A 115 -20.52 1.16 -5.62
N PHE A 116 -20.01 0.95 -4.41
CA PHE A 116 -20.31 -0.20 -3.57
C PHE A 116 -19.94 0.11 -2.11
N VAL A 117 -20.47 -0.67 -1.18
CA VAL A 117 -20.04 -0.66 0.22
C VAL A 117 -19.04 -1.79 0.43
N PRO A 118 -17.78 -1.51 0.78
CA PRO A 118 -16.79 -2.55 1.02
C PRO A 118 -17.17 -3.46 2.21
N PRO A 119 -16.80 -4.75 2.18
CA PRO A 119 -17.03 -5.64 3.30
C PRO A 119 -16.21 -5.21 4.52
N GLN A 120 -16.82 -5.29 5.71
CA GLN A 120 -16.17 -4.93 6.99
C GLN A 120 -14.82 -5.64 7.18
N ALA A 121 -14.72 -6.90 6.74
CA ALA A 121 -13.50 -7.72 6.87
C ALA A 121 -12.28 -7.11 6.17
N LEU A 122 -12.48 -6.32 5.10
CA LEU A 122 -11.40 -5.69 4.34
C LEU A 122 -11.19 -4.21 4.70
N TRP A 123 -12.22 -3.54 5.22
CA TRP A 123 -12.26 -2.10 5.47
C TRP A 123 -11.18 -1.60 6.45
N GLY A 124 -11.02 -2.30 7.58
CA GLY A 124 -10.15 -1.88 8.67
C GLY A 124 -10.93 -1.32 9.85
N THR A 125 -10.57 -0.12 10.32
CA THR A 125 -11.14 0.49 11.52
C THR A 125 -12.36 1.36 11.20
N GLY A 126 -13.41 1.24 12.03
CA GLY A 126 -14.66 1.98 11.85
C GLY A 126 -15.64 1.27 10.89
N PRO A 127 -16.84 1.85 10.70
CA PRO A 127 -17.85 1.30 9.80
C PRO A 127 -17.50 1.59 8.33
N PRO A 128 -17.72 0.62 7.40
CA PRO A 128 -17.60 0.86 5.97
C PRO A 128 -18.68 1.83 5.51
N HIS A 129 -18.36 2.59 4.47
CA HIS A 129 -19.29 3.47 3.78
C HIS A 129 -19.16 3.26 2.28
N GLU A 130 -20.13 3.78 1.54
CA GLU A 130 -20.13 3.67 0.09
C GLU A 130 -18.99 4.48 -0.54
N ILE A 131 -18.21 3.82 -1.39
CA ILE A 131 -17.13 4.42 -2.18
C ILE A 131 -17.24 3.99 -3.64
N SER A 132 -16.66 4.77 -4.55
CA SER A 132 -16.42 4.33 -5.93
C SER A 132 -15.08 3.60 -6.08
N ARG A 133 -14.90 2.88 -7.19
CA ARG A 133 -13.58 2.33 -7.57
C ARG A 133 -12.54 3.44 -7.71
N ARG A 134 -12.94 4.61 -8.22
CA ARG A 134 -12.11 5.81 -8.30
C ARG A 134 -11.63 6.25 -6.91
N ASP A 135 -12.56 6.37 -5.96
CA ASP A 135 -12.25 6.76 -4.58
C ASP A 135 -11.25 5.77 -3.95
N ALA A 136 -11.42 4.47 -4.18
CA ALA A 136 -10.53 3.45 -3.67
C ALA A 136 -9.09 3.56 -4.21
N LEU A 137 -8.92 3.86 -5.51
CA LEU A 137 -7.59 4.03 -6.12
C LEU A 137 -6.89 5.28 -5.60
N VAL A 138 -7.62 6.39 -5.49
CA VAL A 138 -7.12 7.64 -4.89
C VAL A 138 -6.73 7.41 -3.43
N GLU A 139 -7.57 6.69 -2.67
CA GLU A 139 -7.28 6.35 -1.28
C GLU A 139 -6.02 5.50 -1.15
N SER A 140 -5.83 4.51 -2.03
CA SER A 140 -4.63 3.68 -2.02
C SER A 140 -3.36 4.52 -2.23
N ILE A 141 -3.37 5.45 -3.18
CA ILE A 141 -2.23 6.34 -3.46
C ILE A 141 -1.95 7.23 -2.23
N ARG A 142 -3.00 7.89 -1.71
CA ARG A 142 -2.89 8.79 -0.57
C ARG A 142 -2.37 8.07 0.66
N HIS A 143 -2.94 6.92 1.00
CA HIS A 143 -2.61 6.15 2.20
C HIS A 143 -1.18 5.59 2.13
N ALA A 144 -0.78 5.03 0.97
CA ALA A 144 0.59 4.58 0.77
C ALA A 144 1.61 5.74 0.84
N ALA A 145 1.28 6.91 0.29
CA ALA A 145 2.17 8.08 0.35
C ALA A 145 2.32 8.65 1.77
N LEU A 146 1.25 8.62 2.59
CA LEU A 146 1.33 9.00 4.00
C LEU A 146 2.32 8.10 4.76
N HIS A 147 2.21 6.78 4.58
CA HIS A 147 3.11 5.82 5.20
C HIS A 147 4.51 5.80 4.61
N LEU A 148 4.71 6.20 3.35
CA LEU A 148 6.04 6.47 2.80
C LEU A 148 6.75 7.59 3.58
N GLY A 149 6.02 8.62 4.00
CA GLY A 149 6.55 9.66 4.89
C GLY A 149 7.01 9.09 6.24
N GLU A 150 6.18 8.25 6.85
CA GLU A 150 6.51 7.54 8.10
C GLU A 150 7.73 6.62 7.93
N LEU A 151 7.82 5.87 6.83
CA LEU A 151 8.97 5.02 6.51
C LEU A 151 10.26 5.83 6.40
N ARG A 152 10.26 6.95 5.67
CA ARG A 152 11.47 7.78 5.50
C ARG A 152 11.99 8.32 6.83
N LEU A 153 11.10 8.87 7.65
CA LEU A 153 11.49 9.38 8.98
C LEU A 153 11.99 8.26 9.90
N THR A 154 11.31 7.11 9.89
CA THR A 154 11.71 5.96 10.72
C THR A 154 13.04 5.38 10.26
N ARG A 155 13.31 5.33 8.95
CA ARG A 155 14.59 4.90 8.37
C ARG A 155 15.73 5.77 8.88
N ASP A 156 15.59 7.08 8.78
CA ASP A 156 16.64 8.02 9.19
C ASP A 156 16.99 7.86 10.68
N LEU A 157 15.97 7.67 11.52
CA LEU A 157 16.16 7.44 12.95
C LEU A 157 16.76 6.06 13.25
N ALA A 158 16.34 5.00 12.56
CA ALA A 158 16.85 3.65 12.73
C ALA A 158 18.33 3.55 12.32
N VAL A 159 18.69 4.14 11.18
CA VAL A 159 20.08 4.15 10.68
C VAL A 159 20.98 4.94 11.62
N ARG A 160 20.52 6.05 12.19
CA ARG A 160 21.28 6.85 13.16
C ARG A 160 21.48 6.14 14.50
N SER A 161 20.55 5.26 14.89
CA SER A 161 20.52 4.60 16.19
C SER A 161 21.24 3.25 16.23
N ALA A 162 21.68 2.74 15.07
CA ALA A 162 22.44 1.51 14.89
C ALA A 162 23.94 1.82 14.78
#